data_AF-A0A7Z1KKM7-F1
#
_entry.id   AF-A0A7Z1KKM7-F1
#
_cell.length_a   1.000
_cell.length_b   1.000
_cell.length_c   1.000
_cell.angle_alpha   90.00
_cell.angle_beta   90.00
_cell.angle_gamma   90.00
#
_symmetry.space_group_name_H-M   'P 1'
#
loop_
_entity.id
_entity.type
_entity.pdbx_description
1 polymer ?
#
loop_
_entity_poly.entity_id
_entity_poly.type
_entity_poly.pdbx_seq_one_letter_code
_entity_poly.pdbx_strand_id
1 'polypeptide(L)' 'PEGVVIRMNDERTHRYEYDNQHRLVHYVRTQHGETQAEGRYLYDPLGRRVGKRVWKRERVHWSDTRMELSRRPY' A
#
# COMPACT_ATOMS: atom_id res chain seq x y z
N PRO A 1 14.63 4.28 7.64
CA PRO A 1 13.78 3.57 6.65
C PRO A 1 13.15 4.58 5.70
N GLU A 2 13.61 4.63 4.45
CA GLU A 2 13.04 5.49 3.41
C GLU A 2 11.75 4.86 2.90
N GLY A 3 10.62 5.46 3.26
CA GLY A 3 9.30 5.04 2.80
C GLY A 3 8.81 5.96 1.69
N VAL A 4 8.39 5.41 0.55
CA VAL A 4 7.70 6.14 -0.50
C VAL A 4 6.25 6.34 -0.10
N VAL A 5 5.80 7.59 -0.10
CA VAL A 5 4.41 7.95 0.21
C VAL A 5 3.74 8.47 -1.06
N ILE A 6 2.71 7.78 -1.54
CA ILE A 6 1.89 8.20 -2.68
C ILE A 6 0.53 8.64 -2.14
N ARG A 7 0.15 9.88 -2.46
CA ARG A 7 -1.14 10.47 -2.07
C ARG A 7 -2.05 10.45 -3.31
N MET A 8 -3.27 9.97 -3.12
CA MET A 8 -4.32 9.91 -4.13
C MET A 8 -5.28 11.09 -3.95
N ASN A 9 -6.14 11.33 -4.94
CA ASN A 9 -7.05 12.48 -4.95
C ASN A 9 -8.23 12.32 -3.96
N ASP A 10 -8.48 11.10 -3.51
CA ASP A 10 -9.53 10.72 -2.56
C ASP A 10 -9.02 10.63 -1.12
N GLU A 11 -8.01 11.44 -0.78
CA GLU A 11 -7.35 11.50 0.54
C GLU A 11 -6.67 10.20 0.98
N ARG A 12 -6.63 9.19 0.11
CA ARG A 12 -5.94 7.95 0.42
C ARG A 12 -4.44 8.10 0.24
N THR A 13 -3.71 7.56 1.18
CA THR A 13 -2.25 7.56 1.22
C THR A 13 -1.74 6.13 1.23
N HIS A 14 -0.86 5.82 0.30
CA HIS A 14 -0.14 4.56 0.23
C HIS A 14 1.30 4.78 0.67
N ARG A 15 1.73 4.10 1.72
CA ARG A 15 3.12 4.08 2.18
C ARG A 15 3.73 2.73 1.83
N TYR A 16 4.88 2.77 1.18
CA TYR A 16 5.69 1.63 0.80
C TYR A 16 7.06 1.78 1.43
N GLU A 17 7.49 0.81 2.24
CA GLU A 17 8.82 0.80 2.79
C GLU A 17 9.63 -0.32 2.16
N TYR A 18 10.85 0.02 1.77
CA TYR A 18 11.77 -0.90 1.15
C TYR A 18 12.98 -1.10 2.05
N ASP A 19 13.56 -2.30 2.00
CA ASP A 19 14.89 -2.52 2.54
C ASP A 19 15.98 -2.04 1.55
N ASN A 20 17.24 -2.17 1.96
CA ASN A 20 18.41 -1.83 1.15
C ASN A 20 18.57 -2.71 -0.12
N GLN A 21 17.80 -3.80 -0.24
CA GLN A 21 17.74 -4.64 -1.44
C GLN A 21 16.55 -4.27 -2.35
N HIS A 22 15.91 -3.12 -2.09
CA HIS A 22 14.72 -2.64 -2.80
C HIS A 22 13.53 -3.62 -2.73
N ARG A 23 13.42 -4.40 -1.67
CA ARG A 23 12.29 -5.31 -1.45
C ARG A 23 11.23 -4.63 -0.58
N LEU A 24 9.96 -4.72 -0.98
CA LEU A 24 8.86 -4.12 -0.24
C LEU A 24 8.63 -4.86 1.08
N VAL A 25 9.12 -4.33 2.20
CA VAL A 25 9.01 -4.99 3.51
C VAL A 25 7.74 -4.58 4.27
N HIS A 26 7.20 -3.40 4.01
CA HIS A 26 6.03 -2.87 4.70
C HIS A 26 5.14 -2.05 3.77
N TYR A 27 3.82 -2.25 3.91
CA TYR A 27 2.80 -1.53 3.16
C TYR A 27 1.69 -1.07 4.10
N VAL A 28 1.36 0.22 4.02
CA VAL A 28 0.24 0.84 4.74
C VAL A 28 -0.62 1.61 3.75
N ARG A 29 -1.94 1.39 3.82
CA ARG A 29 -2.96 2.23 3.17
C ARG A 29 -3.78 2.92 4.24
N THR A 30 -3.79 4.24 4.20
CA THR A 30 -4.62 5.08 5.05
C THR A 30 -5.60 5.84 4.18
N GLN A 31 -6.84 6.01 4.59
CA GLN A 31 -7.83 6.85 3.92
C GLN A 31 -8.65 7.57 4.99
N HIS A 32 -8.94 8.86 4.81
CA HIS A 32 -9.65 9.69 5.79
C HIS A 32 -9.06 9.59 7.22
N GLY A 33 -7.73 9.50 7.32
CA GLY A 33 -7.02 9.37 8.60
C GLY A 33 -7.00 7.97 9.21
N GLU A 34 -7.73 7.00 8.64
CA GLU A 34 -7.80 5.64 9.14
C GLU A 34 -6.97 4.66 8.31
N THR A 35 -6.13 3.86 8.97
CA THR A 35 -5.43 2.75 8.30
C THR A 35 -6.46 1.72 7.88
N GLN A 36 -6.63 1.52 6.58
CA GLN A 36 -7.54 0.52 6.02
C GLN A 36 -6.82 -0.79 5.72
N ALA A 37 -5.55 -0.72 5.32
CA ALA A 37 -4.76 -1.91 5.04
C ALA A 37 -3.34 -1.76 5.57
N GLU A 38 -2.84 -2.81 6.21
CA GLU A 38 -1.46 -2.85 6.70
C GLU A 38 -0.93 -4.27 6.59
N GLY A 39 0.27 -4.40 6.03
CA GLY A 39 0.91 -5.69 5.86
C GLY A 39 2.41 -5.59 5.64
N ARG A 40 3.12 -6.64 6.05
CA ARG A 40 4.56 -6.81 5.85
C ARG A 40 4.79 -8.03 5.02
N TYR A 41 5.83 -7.96 4.20
CA TYR A 41 6.23 -9.06 3.36
C TYR A 41 7.54 -9.62 3.91
N LEU A 42 7.59 -10.94 3.96
CA LEU A 42 8.76 -11.67 4.41
C LEU A 42 9.49 -12.20 3.19
N TYR A 43 10.81 -12.06 3.21
CA TYR A 43 11.70 -12.51 2.16
C TYR A 43 12.73 -13.48 2.74
N ASP A 44 13.11 -14.49 1.97
CA ASP A 44 14.28 -15.31 2.29
C ASP A 44 15.58 -14.59 1.88
N PRO A 45 16.77 -15.11 2.27
CA PRO A 45 18.05 -14.51 1.87
C PRO A 45 18.28 -14.48 0.35
N LEU A 46 17.62 -15.35 -0.41
CA LEU A 46 17.68 -15.36 -1.88
C LEU A 46 16.76 -14.31 -2.51
N GLY A 47 16.03 -13.52 -1.71
CA GLY A 47 15.16 -12.45 -2.17
C GLY A 47 13.76 -12.90 -2.61
N ARG A 48 13.40 -14.17 -2.40
CA ARG A 48 12.07 -14.68 -2.73
C ARG A 48 11.09 -14.30 -1.63
N ARG A 49 9.89 -13.85 -2.02
CA ARG A 49 8.82 -13.54 -1.06
C ARG A 49 8.24 -14.84 -0.50
N VAL A 50 8.52 -15.14 0.75
CA VAL A 50 8.08 -16.37 1.43
C VAL A 50 6.74 -16.21 2.15
N GLY A 51 6.30 -14.98 2.39
CA GLY A 51 5.04 -14.78 3.09
C GLY A 51 4.56 -13.34 3.14
N LYS A 52 3.34 -13.19 3.65
CA LYS A 52 2.71 -11.91 3.93
C LYS A 52 2.02 -11.99 5.28
N ARG A 53 2.35 -11.07 6.19
CA ARG A 53 1.61 -10.84 7.44
C ARG A 53 0.71 -9.64 7.22
N VAL A 54 -0.56 -9.78 7.59
CA VAL A 54 -1.59 -8.76 7.42
C VAL A 54 -2.18 -8.47 8.79
N TRP A 55 -2.16 -7.20 9.20
CA TRP A 55 -2.77 -6.76 10.47
C TRP A 55 -4.19 -6.23 10.27
N LYS A 56 -4.36 -5.39 9.26
CA LYS A 56 -5.67 -4.87 8.88
C LYS A 56 -5.83 -4.99 7.36
N ARG A 57 -7.02 -5.38 6.92
CA ARG A 57 -7.39 -5.38 5.51
C ARG A 57 -8.88 -5.13 5.38
N GLU A 58 -9.21 -3.88 5.17
CA GLU A 58 -10.51 -3.46 4.70
C GLU A 58 -10.60 -3.72 3.19
N ARG A 59 -11.72 -4.31 2.76
CA ARG A 59 -11.99 -4.51 1.34
C ARG A 59 -12.04 -3.14 0.69
N VAL A 60 -11.31 -3.00 -0.43
CA VAL A 60 -11.43 -1.79 -1.25
C VAL A 60 -12.87 -1.73 -1.72
N HIS A 61 -13.55 -0.63 -1.43
CA HIS A 61 -14.86 -0.40 -1.98
C HIS A 61 -14.68 0.10 -3.42
N TRP A 62 -15.20 -0.66 -4.39
CA TRP A 62 -14.98 -0.39 -5.81
C TRP A 62 -15.54 0.97 -6.27
N SER A 63 -16.49 1.56 -5.53
CA SER A 63 -17.02 2.90 -5.80
C SER A 63 -15.92 3.97 -5.77
N ASP A 64 -15.01 3.89 -4.78
CA ASP A 64 -13.96 4.89 -4.57
C ASP A 64 -12.89 4.80 -5.67
N THR A 65 -12.61 3.57 -6.13
CA THR A 65 -11.66 3.33 -7.22
C THR A 65 -12.22 3.77 -8.58
N ARG A 66 -13.54 3.65 -8.80
CA ARG A 66 -14.20 4.05 -10.05
C ARG A 66 -14.25 5.58 -10.20
N MET A 67 -14.45 6.32 -9.12
CA MET A 67 -14.42 7.79 -9.13
C MET A 67 -13.05 8.36 -9.52
N GLU A 68 -11.94 7.70 -9.17
CA GLU A 68 -10.61 8.14 -9.61
C GLU A 68 -10.35 7.85 -11.10
N LEU A 69 -10.71 6.68 -11.60
CA LEU A 69 -10.47 6.32 -13.00
C LEU A 69 -11.26 7.18 -13.99
N SER A 70 -12.41 7.73 -13.57
CA SER A 70 -13.21 8.67 -14.36
C SER A 70 -12.66 10.09 -14.39
N ARG A 71 -11.70 10.46 -13.52
CA ARG A 71 -11.10 11.79 -13.47
C ARG A 71 -9.88 11.95 -14.40
N ARG A 72 -9.67 11.01 -15.34
CA ARG A 72 -8.61 11.15 -16.35
C ARG A 72 -8.94 12.34 -17.26
N PRO A 73 -8.02 13.31 -17.45
CA PRO A 73 -8.19 14.31 -18.50
C PRO A 73 -8.01 13.61 -19.86
N TYR A 74 -8.95 13.81 -20.77
CA TYR A 74 -8.72 13.57 -22.19
C TYR A 74 -7.88 14.72 -22.76
#